data_AF-A0A023FTE6-F1
#
_entry.id   AF-A0A023FTE6-F1
#
_cell.length_a   1.000
_cell.length_b   1.000
_cell.length_c   1.000
_cell.angle_alpha   90.00
_cell.angle_beta   90.00
_cell.angle_gamma   90.00
#
_symmetry.space_group_name_H-M   'P 1'
#
loop_
_entity.id
_entity.type
_entity.pdbx_description
1 polymer ?
#
loop_
_entity_poly.entity_id
_entity_poly.type
_entity_poly.pdbx_seq_one_letter_code
_entity_poly.pdbx_strand_id
1 'polypeptide(L)'
;MKFLAIILLSCWSGPALGSGGAMIEQRTFNWPLRPDCFRQPDHSAKSCGRQVFERRFYYDTNKQKCTLFIRPKCDDDEKYGKFFKRRRPCIKKCMQKSPCLKKTWKNDTGSLDGFAYYPPLDLCTSIKYEKSAKLWPSNNIFSTAEECQTNCAPADPIYDLLAQ
;
A
#
# COMPACT_ATOMS: atom_id res chain seq x y z
N MET A 1 -57.70 -34.14 -38.63
CA MET A 1 -57.10 -33.77 -39.94
C MET A 1 -56.23 -32.54 -39.73
N LYS A 2 -55.03 -32.57 -40.30
CA LYS A 2 -53.98 -31.56 -40.22
C LYS A 2 -54.40 -30.32 -40.99
N PHE A 3 -54.16 -29.11 -40.47
CA PHE A 3 -53.77 -27.97 -41.30
C PHE A 3 -52.83 -27.05 -40.51
N LEU A 4 -51.56 -27.09 -40.91
CA LEU A 4 -50.52 -26.12 -40.60
C LEU A 4 -50.75 -24.90 -41.50
N ALA A 5 -50.77 -23.70 -40.92
CA ALA A 5 -50.67 -22.46 -41.68
C ALA A 5 -49.51 -21.64 -41.11
N ILE A 6 -48.42 -21.63 -41.87
CA ILE A 6 -47.25 -20.77 -41.66
C ILE A 6 -47.51 -19.50 -42.47
N ILE A 7 -47.60 -18.34 -41.82
CA ILE A 7 -47.59 -17.04 -42.50
C ILE A 7 -46.23 -16.39 -42.21
N LEU A 8 -45.37 -16.44 -43.22
CA LEU A 8 -44.16 -15.63 -43.34
C LEU A 8 -44.57 -14.24 -43.82
N LEU A 9 -44.42 -13.24 -42.96
CA LEU A 9 -44.41 -11.82 -43.36
C LEU A 9 -43.05 -11.22 -42.99
N SER A 10 -42.09 -11.47 -43.87
CA SER A 10 -40.94 -10.60 -44.09
C SER A 10 -41.43 -9.27 -44.64
N CYS A 11 -40.86 -8.16 -44.12
CA CYS A 11 -40.49 -6.92 -44.84
C CYS A 11 -40.73 -5.66 -43.99
N TRP A 12 -39.69 -5.11 -43.35
CA TRP A 12 -38.99 -3.94 -43.89
C TRP A 12 -37.87 -3.46 -42.96
N SER A 13 -36.69 -3.41 -43.57
CA SER A 13 -35.51 -2.68 -43.17
C SER A 13 -35.84 -1.18 -43.16
N GLY A 14 -35.82 -0.55 -41.98
CA GLY A 14 -35.65 0.89 -41.84
C GLY A 14 -34.23 1.16 -41.35
N PRO A 15 -33.43 2.04 -42.01
CA PRO A 15 -32.12 2.42 -41.49
C PRO A 15 -32.32 3.45 -40.38
N ALA A 16 -32.20 3.04 -39.11
CA ALA A 16 -31.96 3.98 -38.02
C ALA A 16 -30.45 4.27 -37.97
N LEU A 17 -30.10 5.40 -38.57
CA LEU A 17 -28.80 6.04 -38.51
C LEU A 17 -28.41 6.31 -37.05
N GLY A 18 -27.20 5.92 -36.68
CA GLY A 18 -26.39 6.63 -35.69
C GLY A 18 -26.86 6.63 -34.24
N SER A 19 -26.32 5.70 -33.46
CA SER A 19 -25.63 6.12 -32.25
C SER A 19 -24.55 5.10 -31.92
N GLY A 20 -23.30 5.53 -32.07
CA GLY A 20 -22.15 4.82 -31.51
C GLY A 20 -22.31 4.80 -30.00
N GLY A 21 -23.00 3.79 -29.50
CA GLY A 21 -22.88 3.38 -28.11
C GLY A 21 -21.52 2.72 -27.99
N ALA A 22 -20.51 3.52 -27.61
CA ALA A 22 -19.28 2.97 -27.07
C ALA A 22 -19.67 1.87 -26.08
N MET A 23 -19.21 0.64 -26.35
CA MET A 23 -19.19 -0.38 -25.31
C MET A 23 -18.42 0.26 -24.16
N ILE A 24 -19.14 0.69 -23.13
CA ILE A 24 -18.53 0.98 -21.85
C ILE A 24 -17.95 -0.37 -21.47
N GLU A 25 -16.64 -0.50 -21.67
CA GLU A 25 -15.82 -1.57 -21.16
C GLU A 25 -16.10 -1.58 -19.65
N GLN A 26 -17.02 -2.43 -19.22
CA GLN A 26 -17.25 -2.73 -17.82
C GLN A 26 -15.92 -3.29 -17.34
N ARG A 27 -15.07 -2.43 -16.79
CA ARG A 27 -13.87 -2.83 -16.07
C ARG A 27 -14.33 -3.88 -15.07
N THR A 28 -13.93 -5.13 -15.32
CA THR A 28 -14.25 -6.25 -14.45
C THR A 28 -13.74 -5.90 -13.06
N PHE A 29 -14.68 -5.71 -12.14
CA PHE A 29 -14.42 -5.27 -10.79
C PHE A 29 -13.69 -6.42 -10.06
N ASN A 30 -12.37 -6.36 -9.99
CA ASN A 30 -11.56 -7.38 -9.33
C ASN A 30 -11.67 -7.24 -7.80
N TRP A 31 -12.76 -7.76 -7.26
CA TRP A 31 -12.94 -8.00 -5.83
C TRP A 31 -12.22 -9.31 -5.45
N PRO A 32 -11.40 -9.33 -4.38
CA PRO A 32 -11.12 -8.27 -3.42
C PRO A 32 -10.00 -7.32 -3.85
N LEU A 33 -10.18 -6.03 -3.51
CA LEU A 33 -9.11 -5.03 -3.56
C LEU A 33 -7.89 -5.55 -2.78
N ARG A 34 -6.70 -5.43 -3.37
CA ARG A 34 -5.41 -5.78 -2.75
C ARG A 34 -4.62 -4.50 -2.52
N PRO A 35 -3.82 -4.39 -1.45
CA PRO A 35 -2.94 -3.25 -1.28
C PRO A 35 -2.00 -3.11 -2.46
N ASP A 36 -1.96 -1.93 -3.06
CA ASP A 36 -1.13 -1.62 -4.22
C ASP A 36 0.01 -0.67 -3.84
N CYS A 37 1.14 -0.77 -4.53
CA CYS A 37 2.31 0.06 -4.30
C CYS A 37 2.13 1.49 -4.84
N PHE A 38 1.17 1.71 -5.74
CA PHE A 38 0.91 3.04 -6.31
C PHE A 38 -0.19 3.81 -5.59
N ARG A 39 -0.94 3.16 -4.67
CA ARG A 39 -2.01 3.82 -3.93
C ARG A 39 -1.43 4.77 -2.89
N GLN A 40 -1.73 6.06 -3.04
CA GLN A 40 -1.41 7.10 -2.06
C GLN A 40 -2.61 7.36 -1.13
N PRO A 41 -2.36 7.71 0.15
CA PRO A 41 -3.40 8.17 1.06
C PRO A 41 -3.98 9.52 0.61
N ASP A 42 -5.29 9.68 0.78
CA ASP A 42 -5.94 10.99 0.70
C ASP A 42 -5.96 11.59 2.11
N HIS A 43 -5.04 12.51 2.38
CA HIS A 43 -4.95 13.19 3.67
C HIS A 43 -6.05 14.23 3.90
N SER A 44 -6.81 14.58 2.85
CA SER A 44 -7.93 15.53 2.91
C SER A 44 -9.29 14.84 3.09
N ALA A 45 -9.32 13.50 3.06
CA ALA A 45 -10.56 12.74 3.10
C ALA A 45 -11.35 13.00 4.39
N LYS A 46 -12.63 13.36 4.24
CA LYS A 46 -13.58 13.48 5.35
C LYS A 46 -13.64 12.17 6.15
N SER A 47 -13.70 12.32 7.49
CA SER A 47 -13.90 11.22 8.43
C SER A 47 -15.07 10.32 8.02
N CYS A 48 -14.91 9.01 8.13
CA CYS A 48 -15.95 8.02 7.84
C CYS A 48 -16.95 7.85 9.00
N GLY A 49 -17.27 8.94 9.71
CA GLY A 49 -18.30 9.02 10.74
C GLY A 49 -17.97 8.31 12.06
N ARG A 50 -16.85 7.59 12.16
CA ARG A 50 -16.38 6.93 13.39
C ARG A 50 -15.08 7.58 13.85
N GLN A 51 -15.00 7.97 15.13
CA GLN A 51 -13.78 8.48 15.77
C GLN A 51 -12.80 7.35 16.16
N VAL A 52 -12.63 6.37 15.28
CA VAL A 52 -11.68 5.27 15.49
C VAL A 52 -10.61 5.41 14.44
N PHE A 53 -9.36 5.51 14.88
CA PHE A 53 -8.21 5.60 13.99
C PHE A 53 -7.52 4.26 13.86
N GLU A 54 -6.87 4.04 12.72
CA GLU A 54 -6.02 2.88 12.52
C GLU A 54 -4.69 3.23 11.86
N ARG A 55 -3.68 2.42 12.19
CA ARG A 55 -2.36 2.46 11.56
C ARG A 55 -2.40 1.68 10.26
N ARG A 56 -1.93 2.30 9.20
CA ARG A 56 -1.80 1.70 7.86
C ARG A 56 -0.48 2.10 7.22
N PHE A 57 -0.07 1.32 6.23
CA PHE A 57 1.17 1.57 5.51
C PHE A 57 0.89 1.64 4.02
N TYR A 58 1.53 2.59 3.36
CA TYR A 58 1.53 2.75 1.91
C TYR A 58 2.97 2.87 1.42
N TYR A 59 3.19 2.70 0.12
CA TYR A 59 4.48 2.95 -0.48
C TYR A 59 4.49 4.38 -1.02
N ASP A 60 5.26 5.24 -0.37
CA ASP A 60 5.53 6.60 -0.83
C ASP A 60 6.52 6.52 -1.99
N THR A 61 6.03 6.78 -3.20
CA THR A 61 6.83 6.70 -4.43
C THR A 61 7.89 7.78 -4.51
N ASN A 62 7.70 8.93 -3.84
CA ASN A 62 8.64 10.04 -3.83
C ASN A 62 9.81 9.73 -2.90
N LYS A 63 9.52 9.21 -1.70
CA LYS A 63 10.56 8.80 -0.74
C LYS A 63 11.15 7.43 -1.08
N GLN A 64 10.46 6.64 -1.91
CA GLN A 64 10.72 5.23 -2.16
C GLN A 64 10.74 4.40 -0.88
N LYS A 65 9.82 4.70 0.06
CA LYS A 65 9.71 4.05 1.36
C LYS A 65 8.29 3.59 1.62
N CYS A 66 8.16 2.49 2.36
CA CYS A 66 6.89 2.17 2.99
C CYS A 66 6.71 3.06 4.21
N THR A 67 5.72 3.94 4.19
CA THR A 67 5.47 4.98 5.20
C THR A 67 4.23 4.61 6.02
N LEU A 68 4.31 4.82 7.34
CA LEU A 68 3.17 4.72 8.24
C LEU A 68 2.34 5.98 8.13
N PHE A 69 1.03 5.82 8.03
CA PHE A 69 0.09 6.92 8.22
C PHE A 69 -1.05 6.44 9.11
N ILE A 70 -1.71 7.41 9.75
CA ILE A 70 -2.87 7.17 10.60
C ILE A 70 -4.09 7.72 9.84
N ARG A 71 -5.13 6.90 9.76
CA ARG A 71 -6.39 7.26 9.09
C ARG A 71 -7.59 6.95 9.98
N PRO A 72 -8.74 7.60 9.77
CA PRO A 72 -10.01 7.09 10.24
C PRO A 72 -10.24 5.67 9.72
N LYS A 73 -10.76 4.79 10.58
CA LYS A 73 -11.07 3.41 10.25
C LYS A 73 -12.34 3.36 9.41
N CYS A 74 -12.15 3.11 8.12
CA CYS A 74 -13.22 3.01 7.12
C CYS A 74 -13.25 1.61 6.51
N ASP A 75 -14.33 1.29 5.79
CA ASP A 75 -14.37 0.07 4.99
C ASP A 75 -13.42 0.21 3.79
N ASP A 76 -12.60 -0.82 3.55
CA ASP A 76 -11.63 -0.86 2.45
C ASP A 76 -12.39 -1.06 1.11
N ASP A 77 -12.88 0.02 0.51
CA ASP A 77 -13.56 0.05 -0.79
C ASP A 77 -12.77 0.83 -1.86
N GLU A 78 -13.36 1.08 -3.03
CA GLU A 78 -12.70 1.83 -4.11
C GLU A 78 -12.37 3.28 -3.71
N LYS A 79 -13.27 3.92 -2.95
CA LYS A 79 -13.13 5.30 -2.49
C LYS A 79 -11.94 5.41 -1.52
N TYR A 80 -11.93 4.58 -0.50
CA TYR A 80 -10.96 4.65 0.59
C TYR A 80 -9.68 3.88 0.32
N GLY A 81 -9.74 2.87 -0.55
CA GLY A 81 -8.62 2.00 -0.93
C GLY A 81 -8.19 1.08 0.21
N LYS A 82 -7.52 -0.01 -0.17
CA LYS A 82 -6.93 -0.95 0.77
C LYS A 82 -5.44 -0.70 0.94
N PHE A 83 -5.01 -0.46 2.16
CA PHE A 83 -3.59 -0.24 2.50
C PHE A 83 -2.98 -1.45 3.22
N PHE A 84 -1.66 -1.49 3.33
CA PHE A 84 -1.01 -2.57 4.06
C PHE A 84 -1.27 -2.43 5.56
N LYS A 85 -1.62 -3.54 6.21
CA LYS A 85 -1.84 -3.58 7.67
C LYS A 85 -0.55 -3.57 8.48
N ARG A 86 0.58 -3.95 7.87
CA ARG A 86 1.91 -4.04 8.50
C ARG A 86 2.95 -3.54 7.50
N ARG A 87 4.03 -2.91 7.99
CA ARG A 87 5.12 -2.39 7.14
C ARG A 87 5.86 -3.49 6.39
N ARG A 88 6.20 -4.60 7.05
CA ARG A 88 6.97 -5.71 6.46
C ARG A 88 6.36 -6.23 5.14
N PRO A 89 5.05 -6.53 5.05
CA PRO A 89 4.40 -6.84 3.77
C PRO A 89 4.53 -5.75 2.71
N CYS A 90 4.44 -4.46 3.08
CA CYS A 90 4.66 -3.36 2.15
C CYS A 90 6.09 -3.40 1.59
N ILE A 91 7.11 -3.46 2.47
CA ILE A 91 8.52 -3.47 2.05
C ILE A 91 8.79 -4.69 1.15
N LYS A 92 8.27 -5.87 1.53
CA LYS A 92 8.45 -7.11 0.74
C LYS A 92 7.84 -6.98 -0.66
N LYS A 93 6.69 -6.32 -0.79
CA LYS A 93 5.97 -6.20 -2.06
C LYS A 93 6.54 -5.08 -2.93
N CYS A 94 6.76 -3.90 -2.36
CA CYS A 94 7.04 -2.66 -3.09
C CYS A 94 8.54 -2.31 -3.13
N MET A 95 9.37 -2.94 -2.28
CA MET A 95 10.81 -2.67 -2.18
C MET A 95 11.59 -3.99 -2.18
N GLN A 96 11.50 -4.77 -3.28
CA GLN A 96 11.88 -6.19 -3.34
C GLN A 96 13.34 -6.54 -2.99
N LYS A 97 14.22 -5.56 -2.76
CA LYS A 97 15.61 -5.74 -2.32
C LYS A 97 16.01 -4.82 -1.17
N SER A 98 15.02 -4.31 -0.42
CA SER A 98 15.29 -3.37 0.67
C SER A 98 16.25 -3.96 1.70
N PRO A 99 17.36 -3.26 2.02
CA PRO A 99 18.26 -3.68 3.08
C PRO A 99 17.54 -3.83 4.42
N CYS A 100 16.47 -3.06 4.67
CA CYS A 100 15.66 -3.12 5.90
C CYS A 100 15.14 -4.53 6.24
N LEU A 101 15.02 -5.44 5.27
CA LEU A 101 14.59 -6.83 5.53
C LEU A 101 15.75 -7.81 5.79
N LYS A 102 17.01 -7.36 5.70
CA LYS A 102 18.17 -8.18 6.05
C LYS A 102 18.21 -8.47 7.55
N LYS A 103 18.57 -9.71 7.89
CA LYS A 103 18.67 -10.18 9.28
C LYS A 103 20.00 -9.80 9.92
N THR A 104 20.18 -8.51 10.21
CA THR A 104 21.36 -7.97 10.94
C THR A 104 21.01 -7.45 12.34
N TRP A 105 19.72 -7.39 12.67
CA TRP A 105 19.16 -6.89 13.94
C TRP A 105 19.36 -7.81 15.16
N LYS A 106 20.07 -8.94 15.02
CA LYS A 106 20.45 -9.84 16.12
C LYS A 106 21.93 -9.74 16.50
N ASN A 107 22.64 -8.74 16.00
CA ASN A 107 24.06 -8.64 16.25
C ASN A 107 24.31 -7.92 17.59
N ASP A 108 24.66 -8.68 18.62
CA ASP A 108 25.10 -8.14 19.92
C ASP A 108 26.61 -8.29 20.10
N THR A 109 27.33 -8.59 19.00
CA THR A 109 28.79 -8.72 18.96
C THR A 109 29.41 -7.49 18.30
N GLY A 110 30.54 -7.04 18.84
CA GLY A 110 31.28 -5.87 18.34
C GLY A 110 31.55 -4.81 19.40
N SER A 111 32.35 -3.83 19.02
CA SER A 111 32.83 -2.75 19.89
C SER A 111 32.10 -1.42 19.72
N LEU A 112 31.26 -1.29 18.68
CA LEU A 112 30.50 -0.08 18.39
C LEU A 112 29.02 -0.31 18.61
N ASP A 113 28.35 0.70 19.17
CA ASP A 113 26.90 0.72 19.31
C ASP A 113 26.25 1.31 18.05
N GLY A 114 25.07 0.79 17.69
CA GLY A 114 24.28 1.27 16.57
C GLY A 114 22.85 0.79 16.62
N PHE A 115 22.17 0.87 15.47
CA PHE A 115 20.76 0.52 15.34
C PHE A 115 20.50 -0.38 14.13
N ALA A 116 19.48 -1.21 14.22
CA ALA A 116 18.97 -1.99 13.10
C ALA A 116 17.44 -2.01 13.14
N TYR A 117 16.81 -1.96 11.98
CA TYR A 117 15.36 -2.13 11.89
C TYR A 117 14.99 -3.60 12.12
N TYR A 118 14.00 -3.84 12.96
CA TYR A 118 13.49 -5.15 13.32
C TYR A 118 12.07 -5.36 12.74
N PRO A 119 11.94 -5.98 11.54
CA PRO A 119 10.66 -6.05 10.83
C PRO A 119 9.48 -6.75 11.54
N PRO A 120 9.69 -7.76 12.41
CA PRO A 120 8.60 -8.37 13.19
C PRO A 120 7.87 -7.40 14.13
N LEU A 121 8.59 -6.44 14.73
CA LEU A 121 8.01 -5.46 15.67
C LEU A 121 7.88 -4.05 15.09
N ASP A 122 8.35 -3.81 13.86
CA ASP A 122 8.30 -2.51 13.19
C ASP A 122 8.98 -1.39 14.01
N LEU A 123 10.17 -1.70 14.54
CA LEU A 123 10.96 -0.78 15.38
C LEU A 123 12.44 -0.80 15.01
N CYS A 124 13.14 0.27 15.34
CA CYS A 124 14.60 0.33 15.33
C CYS A 124 15.14 -0.10 16.70
N THR A 125 15.93 -1.17 16.74
CA THR A 125 16.52 -1.70 17.96
C THR A 125 18.00 -1.36 18.02
N SER A 126 18.52 -1.12 19.22
CA SER A 126 19.96 -1.03 19.45
C SER A 126 20.63 -2.37 19.17
N ILE A 127 21.82 -2.32 18.59
CA ILE A 127 22.68 -3.47 18.28
C ILE A 127 24.14 -3.10 18.51
N LYS A 128 25.03 -4.10 18.52
CA LYS A 128 26.47 -3.91 18.41
C LYS A 128 26.98 -4.33 17.04
N TYR A 129 28.05 -3.70 16.58
CA TYR A 129 28.70 -4.08 15.32
C TYR A 129 30.22 -3.87 15.34
N GLU A 130 30.90 -4.60 14.47
CA GLU A 130 32.35 -4.52 14.28
C GLU A 130 32.74 -3.30 13.43
N LYS A 131 33.95 -2.77 13.62
CA LYS A 131 34.48 -1.65 12.82
C LYS A 131 34.48 -1.91 11.31
N SER A 132 34.58 -3.18 10.89
CA SER A 132 34.57 -3.61 9.49
C SER A 132 33.17 -3.83 8.92
N ALA A 133 32.11 -3.69 9.73
CA ALA A 133 30.74 -3.89 9.27
C ALA A 133 30.39 -2.87 8.19
N LYS A 134 29.72 -3.34 7.13
CA LYS A 134 29.14 -2.46 6.12
C LYS A 134 27.80 -1.94 6.63
N LEU A 135 27.69 -0.63 6.84
CA LEU A 135 26.47 0.04 7.30
C LEU A 135 25.46 0.21 6.15
N TRP A 136 24.34 0.88 6.44
CA TRP A 136 23.42 1.41 5.46
C TRP A 136 24.17 2.23 4.37
N PRO A 137 23.76 2.16 3.09
CA PRO A 137 22.62 1.41 2.53
C PRO A 137 22.93 -0.05 2.19
N SER A 138 24.14 -0.54 2.46
CA SER A 138 24.49 -1.92 2.10
C SER A 138 23.80 -2.94 3.00
N ASN A 139 23.65 -2.65 4.30
CA ASN A 139 22.97 -3.51 5.26
C ASN A 139 21.98 -2.74 6.13
N ASN A 140 21.24 -3.48 6.95
CA ASN A 140 20.33 -2.96 7.96
C ASN A 140 21.08 -2.74 9.27
N ILE A 141 22.05 -1.83 9.22
CA ILE A 141 22.89 -1.39 10.33
C ILE A 141 23.07 0.12 10.15
N PHE A 142 22.76 0.89 11.18
CA PHE A 142 22.75 2.35 11.18
C PHE A 142 23.57 2.85 12.36
N SER A 143 24.23 4.00 12.19
CA SER A 143 24.99 4.62 13.28
C SER A 143 24.06 5.31 14.29
N THR A 144 22.86 5.72 13.86
CA THR A 144 21.90 6.45 14.69
C THR A 144 20.49 5.89 14.59
N ALA A 145 19.69 6.11 15.64
CA ALA A 145 18.28 5.75 15.66
C ALA A 145 17.48 6.52 14.59
N GLU A 146 17.82 7.80 14.39
CA GLU A 146 17.16 8.66 13.40
C GLU A 146 17.37 8.16 11.97
N GLU A 147 18.61 7.78 11.62
CA GLU A 147 18.89 7.22 10.29
C GLU A 147 18.11 5.92 10.06
N CYS A 148 18.01 5.07 11.08
CA CYS A 148 17.19 3.86 11.01
C CYS A 148 15.70 4.19 10.81
N GLN A 149 15.18 5.12 11.61
CA GLN A 149 13.76 5.50 11.59
C GLN A 149 13.38 6.10 10.24
N THR A 150 14.17 7.04 9.72
CA THR A 150 13.92 7.71 8.44
C THR A 150 14.03 6.75 7.26
N ASN A 151 14.95 5.79 7.30
CA ASN A 151 15.18 4.89 6.18
C ASN A 151 14.32 3.63 6.14
N CYS A 152 13.91 3.10 7.29
CA CYS A 152 13.22 1.81 7.38
C CYS A 152 11.86 1.86 8.09
N ALA A 153 11.60 2.88 8.90
CA ALA A 153 10.34 3.02 9.64
C ALA A 153 9.68 4.43 9.55
N PRO A 154 9.69 5.14 8.41
CA PRO A 154 9.18 6.50 8.35
C PRO A 154 7.67 6.55 8.65
N ALA A 155 7.22 7.67 9.21
CA ALA A 155 5.82 7.95 9.45
C ALA A 155 5.49 9.35 8.94
N ASP A 156 4.28 9.52 8.42
CA ASP A 156 3.77 10.85 8.14
C ASP A 156 3.56 11.62 9.44
N PRO A 157 3.74 12.95 9.41
CA PRO A 157 3.46 13.76 10.58
C PRO A 157 2.00 13.68 11.01
N ILE A 158 1.79 13.78 12.32
CA ILE A 158 0.45 13.79 12.93
C ILE A 158 -0.01 15.24 13.08
N TYR A 159 -0.03 16.03 11.99
CA TYR A 159 -0.34 17.46 12.12
C TYR A 159 -1.84 17.76 12.24
N ASP A 160 -2.75 16.87 11.80
CA ASP A 160 -4.18 17.24 11.66
C ASP A 160 -5.20 16.25 12.27
N LEU A 161 -4.78 15.26 13.07
CA LEU A 161 -5.73 14.34 13.70
C LEU A 161 -6.36 14.87 15.01
N LEU A 162 -5.85 16.00 15.53
CA LEU A 162 -6.31 16.60 16.78
C LEU A 162 -7.05 17.94 16.59
N ALA A 163 -7.17 18.42 15.35
CA ALA A 163 -7.80 19.70 15.02
C ALA A 163 -9.24 19.57 14.50
N GLN A 164 -9.85 18.37 14.57
CA GLN A 164 -11.23 18.08 14.16
C GLN A 164 -12.10 17.66 15.34
#